data_AF-A0A8T4QNR9-F1
#
_entry.id   AF-A0A8T4QNR9-F1
#
_cell.length_a   1.000
_cell.length_b   1.000
_cell.length_c   1.000
_cell.angle_alpha   90.00
_cell.angle_beta   90.00
_cell.angle_gamma   90.00
#
_symmetry.space_group_name_H-M   'P 1'
#
loop_
_entity.id
_entity.type
_entity.pdbx_description
1 polymer ?
#
loop_
_entity_poly.entity_id
_entity_poly.type
_entity_poly.pdbx_seq_one_letter_code
_entity_poly.pdbx_strand_id
1 'polypeptide(L)' 'MPEVEIKVKGYKCNNCGYEWLPRSKKEKPLICPKCKSARWDKPPRRKT' A
#
# COMPACT_ATOMS: atom_id res chain seq x y z
N MET A 1 5.55 -33.31 1.38
CA MET A 1 5.85 -32.14 0.54
C MET A 1 5.98 -30.94 1.47
N PRO A 2 7.06 -30.12 1.42
CA PRO A 2 7.17 -28.98 2.31
C PRO A 2 6.28 -27.84 1.81
N GLU A 3 5.14 -27.63 2.47
CA GLU A 3 4.29 -26.45 2.28
C GLU A 3 4.79 -25.34 3.20
N VAL A 4 4.99 -24.13 2.66
CA VAL A 4 5.49 -22.97 3.42
C VAL A 4 4.58 -21.76 3.18
N GLU A 5 4.10 -21.16 4.27
CA GLU A 5 3.30 -19.94 4.24
C GLU A 5 4.19 -18.69 4.13
N ILE A 6 4.06 -17.93 3.04
CA ILE A 6 4.85 -16.72 2.80
C ILE A 6 4.00 -15.47 3.12
N LYS A 7 4.27 -14.83 4.26
CA LYS A 7 3.68 -13.53 4.62
C LYS A 7 4.48 -12.39 3.99
N VAL A 8 3.88 -11.69 3.02
CA VAL A 8 4.47 -10.50 2.37
C VAL A 8 3.90 -9.20 2.93
N LYS A 9 4.74 -8.18 3.07
CA LYS A 9 4.32 -6.82 3.46
C LYS A 9 3.90 -6.04 2.21
N GLY A 10 2.62 -5.70 2.13
CA GLY A 10 2.05 -4.84 1.09
C GLY A 10 1.77 -3.42 1.58
N TYR A 11 1.42 -2.55 0.64
CA TYR A 11 0.93 -1.20 0.91
C TYR A 11 -0.55 -1.10 0.60
N LYS A 12 -1.27 -0.34 1.41
CA LYS A 12 -2.68 -0.02 1.22
C LYS A 12 -2.87 1.47 1.10
N CYS A 13 -3.62 1.92 0.10
CA CYS A 13 -4.00 3.32 -0.02
C CYS A 13 -5.17 3.62 0.90
N ASN A 14 -5.00 4.57 1.80
CA ASN A 14 -6.06 5.05 2.70
C ASN A 14 -7.13 5.91 1.99
N ASN A 15 -6.87 6.39 0.77
CA ASN A 15 -7.83 7.16 -0.01
C ASN A 15 -8.75 6.27 -0.87
N CYS A 16 -8.17 5.37 -1.68
CA CYS A 16 -8.94 4.54 -2.61
C CYS A 16 -9.09 3.07 -2.16
N GLY A 17 -8.45 2.67 -1.07
CA GLY A 17 -8.48 1.31 -0.54
C GLY A 17 -7.63 0.29 -1.33
N TYR A 18 -6.95 0.70 -2.40
CA TYR A 18 -6.17 -0.21 -3.24
C TYR A 18 -4.98 -0.80 -2.47
N GLU A 19 -4.80 -2.11 -2.58
CA GLU A 19 -3.70 -2.86 -1.96
C GLU A 19 -2.73 -3.31 -3.04
N TRP A 20 -1.45 -3.05 -2.85
CA TRP A 20 -0.41 -3.47 -3.81
C TRP A 20 0.85 -3.91 -3.08
N LEU A 21 1.55 -4.85 -3.70
CA LEU A 21 2.85 -5.29 -3.23
C LEU A 21 3.94 -4.40 -3.86
N PRO A 22 4.83 -3.79 -3.06
CA PRO A 22 5.95 -3.05 -3.61
C PRO A 22 6.91 -4.01 -4.32
N ARG A 23 7.33 -3.64 -5.53
CA ARG A 23 8.36 -4.39 -6.27
C ARG A 23 9.74 -4.28 -5.62
N SER A 24 10.02 -3.15 -4.95
CA SER A 24 11.28 -2.87 -4.27
C SER A 24 11.05 -2.64 -2.78
N LYS A 25 11.72 -3.41 -1.91
CA LYS A 25 11.67 -3.21 -0.46
C LYS A 25 12.32 -1.89 0.01
N LYS A 26 13.18 -1.29 -0.82
CA LYS A 26 13.95 -0.09 -0.47
C LYS A 26 13.18 1.21 -0.66
N GLU A 27 12.21 1.25 -1.55
CA GLU A 27 11.54 2.51 -1.92
C GLU A 27 10.06 2.45 -1.58
N LYS A 28 9.67 3.24 -0.58
CA LYS A 28 8.27 3.50 -0.29
C LYS A 28 7.62 4.15 -1.52
N PRO A 29 6.46 3.69 -1.98
CA PRO A 29 5.78 4.33 -3.09
C PRO A 29 5.50 5.79 -2.72
N LEU A 30 5.88 6.73 -3.57
CA LEU A 30 5.54 8.14 -3.34
C LEU A 30 4.06 8.41 -3.64
N ILE A 31 3.45 7.55 -4.46
CA ILE A 31 2.13 7.76 -5.04
C ILE A 31 1.40 6.42 -5.15
N CYS A 32 0.08 6.40 -4.91
CA CYS A 32 -0.73 5.21 -5.18
C CYS A 32 -0.83 4.96 -6.70
N PRO A 33 -0.57 3.72 -7.18
CA PRO A 33 -0.63 3.40 -8.60
C PRO A 33 -2.04 3.50 -9.21
N LYS A 34 -3.10 3.37 -8.38
CA LYS A 34 -4.49 3.43 -8.84
C LYS A 34 -5.02 4.86 -8.92
N CYS A 35 -5.01 5.59 -7.81
CA CYS A 35 -5.60 6.94 -7.74
C CYS A 35 -4.58 8.08 -7.95
N LYS A 36 -3.30 7.75 -8.12
CA LYS A 36 -2.20 8.73 -8.24
C LYS A 36 -2.14 9.74 -7.07
N SER A 37 -2.69 9.38 -5.91
CA SER A 37 -2.60 10.22 -4.72
C SER A 37 -1.23 10.07 -4.05
N ALA A 38 -0.53 11.18 -3.86
CA ALA A 38 0.74 11.24 -3.12
C ALA A 38 0.56 11.06 -1.59
N ARG A 39 -0.67 11.24 -1.09
CA ARG A 39 -1.05 11.07 0.32
C ARG A 39 -1.75 9.73 0.55
N TRP A 40 -1.34 8.70 -0.17
CA TRP A 40 -1.96 7.38 -0.05
C TRP A 40 -1.70 6.74 1.31
N ASP A 41 -0.60 7.09 1.97
CA ASP A 41 -0.19 6.65 3.30
C ASP A 41 -0.93 7.38 4.43
N LYS A 42 -1.46 8.58 4.16
CA LYS A 42 -2.09 9.41 5.18
C LYS A 42 -3.54 8.97 5.42
N PRO A 43 -4.00 8.90 6.68
CA PRO A 43 -5.40 8.64 6.96
C PRO A 43 -6.27 9.75 6.34
N PRO A 44 -7.50 9.42 5.90
CA PRO A 44 -8.44 10.45 5.47
C PRO A 44 -8.64 11.42 6.64
N ARG A 45 -8.54 12.73 6.38
CA ARG A 45 -8.86 13.73 7.41
C ARG A 45 -10.31 13.47 7.81
N ARG A 46 -10.54 13.05 9.06
CA ARG A 46 -11.88 12.96 9.64
C ARG A 46 -12.53 14.32 9.40
N LYS A 47 -13.60 14.37 8.61
CA LYS A 47 -14.45 15.55 8.54
C LYS A 47 -15.18 15.60 9.88
N THR A 48 -14.85 16.59 10.70
CA THR A 48 -15.64 16.92 11.88
C THR A 48 -16.94 17.60 11.49
#